data_AF-A0A959Z7Y1-F1
#
_entry.id   AF-A0A959Z7Y1-F1
#
_cell.length_a   1.000
_cell.length_b   1.000
_cell.length_c   1.000
_cell.angle_alpha   90.00
_cell.angle_beta   90.00
_cell.angle_gamma   90.00
#
_symmetry.space_group_name_H-M   'P 1'
#
loop_
_entity.id
_entity.type
_entity.pdbx_description
1 polymer ?
#
loop_
_entity_poly.entity_id
_entity_poly.type
_entity_poly.pdbx_seq_one_letter_code
_entity_poly.pdbx_strand_id
1 'polypeptide(L)'
;MLIERFLANPILALLGVACWIPIAIGVIGLIQWMVMQEIDTLSGIAGVGLLLWAGFLAVNPPNPMIGYATIAVVFMGVMFAAPYLRRAKQRAMDALDMEQLERVYDKLRFQPENHAMRFKCAELLMRRGLHAEAIALADKALQNLPKSAYADEHKVVQKWKMTCGVNWQKAVRCPYCGVENEPGELVCWSCRHEYLITLARRGWVPMEVGRRVVTSLILVLGMGITVWAIPYAPLPDAMKVGLILLLVGFGVWSLVKTLKELKG
;
A
#
# COMPACT_ATOMS: atom_id res chain seq x y z
N MET A 1 7.37 -44.08 1.55
CA MET A 1 6.19 -43.32 1.05
C MET A 1 6.52 -41.93 0.51
N LEU A 2 7.14 -41.00 1.27
CA LEU A 2 7.49 -39.65 0.74
C LEU A 2 8.52 -39.69 -0.40
N ILE A 3 9.55 -40.54 -0.26
CA ILE A 3 10.63 -40.71 -1.27
C ILE A 3 10.11 -41.32 -2.57
N GLU A 4 9.20 -42.29 -2.51
CA GLU A 4 8.60 -42.91 -3.70
C GLU A 4 7.72 -41.93 -4.48
N ARG A 5 6.96 -41.08 -3.78
CA ARG A 5 6.19 -39.99 -4.42
C ARG A 5 7.09 -38.94 -5.05
N PHE A 6 8.22 -38.65 -4.42
CA PHE A 6 9.23 -37.72 -4.95
C PHE A 6 9.82 -38.22 -6.28
N LEU A 7 10.11 -39.51 -6.37
CA LEU A 7 10.61 -40.15 -7.59
C LEU A 7 9.53 -40.23 -8.69
N ALA A 8 8.26 -40.39 -8.32
CA ALA A 8 7.15 -40.46 -9.28
C ALA A 8 6.84 -39.11 -9.95
N ASN A 9 7.01 -37.98 -9.25
CA ASN A 9 6.72 -36.64 -9.79
C ASN A 9 7.76 -35.61 -9.29
N PRO A 10 8.97 -35.59 -9.86
CA PRO A 10 10.05 -34.70 -9.39
C PRO A 10 9.69 -33.21 -9.54
N ILE A 11 8.88 -32.86 -10.56
CA ILE A 11 8.44 -31.48 -10.80
C ILE A 11 7.55 -30.96 -9.65
N LEU A 12 6.56 -31.76 -9.23
CA LEU A 12 5.64 -31.36 -8.17
C LEU A 12 6.37 -31.22 -6.83
N ALA A 13 7.32 -32.11 -6.56
CA ALA A 13 8.19 -32.02 -5.40
C ALA A 13 9.02 -30.73 -5.37
N LEU A 14 9.64 -30.38 -6.50
CA LEU A 14 10.47 -29.17 -6.63
C LEU A 14 9.62 -27.90 -6.50
N LEU A 15 8.42 -27.88 -7.12
CA LEU A 15 7.44 -26.80 -6.97
C LEU A 15 6.90 -26.70 -5.54
N GLY A 16 6.69 -27.83 -4.85
CA GLY A 16 6.28 -27.87 -3.45
C GLY A 16 7.32 -27.23 -2.52
N VAL A 17 8.60 -27.49 -2.76
CA VAL A 17 9.70 -26.81 -2.04
C VAL A 17 9.73 -25.32 -2.39
N ALA A 18 9.61 -24.97 -3.68
CA ALA A 18 9.59 -23.58 -4.12
C ALA A 18 8.40 -22.77 -3.54
N CYS A 19 7.28 -23.42 -3.25
CA CYS A 19 6.10 -22.83 -2.62
C CYS A 19 6.36 -22.31 -1.19
N TRP A 20 7.35 -22.84 -0.48
CA TRP A 20 7.68 -22.35 0.87
C TRP A 20 8.28 -20.95 0.87
N ILE A 21 8.91 -20.52 -0.23
CA ILE A 21 9.47 -19.16 -0.36
C ILE A 21 8.37 -18.09 -0.25
N PRO A 22 7.31 -18.08 -1.11
CA PRO A 22 6.22 -17.11 -0.97
C PRO A 22 5.46 -17.25 0.35
N ILE A 23 5.32 -18.45 0.90
CA ILE A 23 4.70 -18.66 2.22
C ILE A 23 5.51 -17.99 3.32
N ALA A 24 6.84 -18.19 3.36
CA ALA A 24 7.71 -17.55 4.34
C ALA A 24 7.64 -16.01 4.24
N ILE A 25 7.64 -15.47 3.01
CA ILE A 25 7.45 -14.03 2.78
C ILE A 25 6.09 -13.56 3.31
N GLY A 26 5.02 -14.31 3.06
CA GLY A 26 3.67 -14.00 3.55
C GLY A 26 3.58 -14.03 5.07
N VAL A 27 4.20 -15.02 5.73
CA VAL A 27 4.24 -15.15 7.19
C VAL A 27 5.00 -13.99 7.82
N ILE A 28 6.19 -13.66 7.32
CA ILE A 28 6.97 -12.51 7.80
C ILE A 28 6.18 -11.20 7.61
N GLY A 29 5.52 -11.04 6.45
CA GLY A 29 4.66 -9.89 6.16
C GLY A 29 3.49 -9.76 7.14
N LEU A 30 2.79 -10.86 7.45
CA LEU A 30 1.71 -10.87 8.43
C LEU A 30 2.19 -10.52 9.84
N ILE A 31 3.34 -11.06 10.26
CA ILE A 31 3.96 -10.73 11.56
C ILE A 31 4.31 -9.24 11.61
N GLN A 32 4.92 -8.70 10.55
CA GLN A 32 5.25 -7.28 10.49
C GLN A 32 3.99 -6.39 10.59
N TRP A 33 2.90 -6.78 9.91
CA TRP A 33 1.62 -6.08 10.01
C TRP A 33 0.97 -6.17 11.39
N MET A 34 1.11 -7.31 12.08
CA MET A 34 0.68 -7.45 13.48
C MET A 34 1.48 -6.54 14.41
N VAL A 35 2.80 -6.45 14.23
CA VAL A 35 3.67 -5.58 15.05
C VAL A 35 3.35 -4.11 14.83
N MET A 36 3.02 -3.71 13.60
CA MET A 36 2.57 -2.36 13.27
C MET A 36 1.12 -2.08 13.71
N GLN A 37 0.44 -3.04 14.35
CA GLN A 37 -0.98 -2.98 14.71
C GLN A 37 -1.90 -2.68 13.51
N GLU A 38 -1.46 -3.01 12.30
CA GLU A 38 -2.26 -2.87 11.07
C GLU A 38 -3.31 -3.98 10.96
N ILE A 39 -3.05 -5.15 11.53
CA ILE A 39 -3.96 -6.29 11.55
C ILE A 39 -4.12 -6.76 13.00
N ASP A 40 -5.36 -7.09 13.36
CA ASP A 40 -5.67 -7.68 14.66
C ASP A 40 -4.91 -8.99 14.86
N THR A 41 -4.39 -9.21 16.07
CA THR A 41 -3.51 -10.35 16.37
C THR A 41 -4.19 -11.69 16.06
N LEU A 42 -5.49 -11.82 16.32
CA LEU A 42 -6.23 -13.05 16.03
C LEU A 42 -6.30 -13.32 14.53
N SER A 43 -6.58 -12.28 13.75
CA SER A 43 -6.63 -12.35 12.28
C SER A 43 -5.26 -12.69 11.68
N GLY A 44 -4.19 -12.11 12.23
CA GLY A 44 -2.81 -12.41 11.81
C GLY A 44 -2.41 -13.86 12.09
N ILE A 45 -2.72 -14.38 13.29
CA ILE A 45 -2.47 -15.78 13.65
C ILE A 45 -3.25 -16.73 12.72
N ALA A 46 -4.53 -16.44 12.46
CA ALA A 46 -5.36 -17.23 11.55
C ALA A 46 -4.77 -17.24 10.12
N GLY A 47 -4.30 -16.08 9.64
CA GLY A 47 -3.65 -15.96 8.33
C GLY A 47 -2.34 -16.78 8.24
N VAL A 48 -1.51 -16.75 9.27
CA VAL A 48 -0.29 -17.57 9.35
C VAL A 48 -0.65 -19.06 9.33
N GLY A 49 -1.63 -19.48 10.13
CA GLY A 49 -2.11 -20.86 10.13
C GLY A 49 -2.59 -21.31 8.75
N LEU A 50 -3.33 -20.46 8.05
CA LEU A 50 -3.84 -20.74 6.70
C LEU A 50 -2.71 -20.86 5.66
N LEU A 51 -1.68 -20.01 5.73
CA LEU A 51 -0.50 -20.09 4.86
C LEU A 51 0.29 -21.36 5.08
N LEU A 52 0.53 -21.74 6.35
CA LEU A 52 1.22 -22.99 6.68
C LEU A 52 0.42 -24.21 6.24
N TRP A 53 -0.91 -24.18 6.42
CA TRP A 53 -1.79 -25.23 5.95
C TRP A 53 -1.79 -25.35 4.42
N ALA A 54 -1.79 -24.23 3.70
CA ALA A 54 -1.66 -24.21 2.25
C ALA A 54 -0.30 -24.78 1.79
N GLY A 55 0.80 -24.48 2.50
CA GLY A 55 2.12 -25.08 2.25
C GLY A 55 2.14 -26.58 2.45
N PHE A 56 1.50 -27.05 3.53
CA PHE A 56 1.34 -28.48 3.79
C PHE A 56 0.55 -29.18 2.67
N LEU A 57 -0.56 -28.59 2.22
CA LEU A 57 -1.36 -29.12 1.10
C LEU A 57 -0.61 -29.09 -0.24
N ALA A 58 0.24 -28.08 -0.47
CA ALA A 58 1.06 -27.99 -1.66
C ALA A 58 2.11 -29.12 -1.74
N VAL A 59 2.68 -29.53 -0.61
CA VAL A 59 3.67 -30.63 -0.54
C VAL A 59 3.00 -32.00 -0.50
N ASN A 60 1.87 -32.13 0.19
CA ASN A 60 1.14 -33.40 0.35
C ASN A 60 -0.27 -33.33 -0.27
N PRO A 61 -0.40 -33.07 -1.58
CA PRO A 61 -1.72 -32.96 -2.18
C PRO A 61 -2.37 -34.36 -2.27
N PRO A 62 -3.67 -34.48 -1.95
CA PRO A 62 -4.38 -35.75 -2.12
C PRO A 62 -4.52 -36.13 -3.60
N ASN A 63 -4.47 -35.14 -4.50
CA ASN A 63 -4.43 -35.32 -5.94
C ASN A 63 -3.43 -34.31 -6.55
N PRO A 64 -2.58 -34.71 -7.51
CA PRO A 64 -1.62 -33.80 -8.18
C PRO A 64 -2.23 -32.47 -8.66
N MET A 65 -3.46 -32.47 -9.18
CA MET A 65 -4.16 -31.25 -9.62
C MET A 65 -4.32 -30.21 -8.51
N ILE A 66 -4.61 -30.65 -7.28
CA ILE A 66 -4.78 -29.77 -6.11
C ILE A 66 -3.45 -29.13 -5.73
N GLY A 67 -2.35 -29.89 -5.85
CA GLY A 67 -1.00 -29.37 -5.61
C GLY A 67 -0.69 -28.19 -6.53
N TYR A 68 -0.89 -28.37 -7.84
CA TYR A 68 -0.68 -27.28 -8.82
C TYR A 68 -1.60 -26.09 -8.57
N ALA A 69 -2.88 -26.32 -8.27
CA ALA A 69 -3.83 -25.25 -7.98
C ALA A 69 -3.44 -24.45 -6.72
N THR A 70 -3.05 -25.14 -5.63
CA THR A 70 -2.67 -24.49 -4.37
C THR A 70 -1.41 -23.63 -4.56
N ILE A 71 -0.42 -24.15 -5.29
CA ILE A 71 0.80 -23.41 -5.62
C ILE A 71 0.46 -22.17 -6.45
N ALA A 72 -0.38 -22.30 -7.48
CA ALA A 72 -0.80 -21.17 -8.31
C ALA A 72 -1.51 -20.08 -7.48
N VAL A 73 -2.39 -20.47 -6.55
CA VAL A 73 -3.11 -19.55 -5.66
C VAL A 73 -2.15 -18.83 -4.70
N VAL A 74 -1.19 -19.54 -4.11
CA VAL A 74 -0.19 -18.93 -3.21
C VAL A 74 0.69 -17.93 -3.96
N PHE A 75 1.19 -18.29 -5.14
CA PHE A 75 2.00 -17.39 -5.96
C PHE A 75 1.21 -16.16 -6.40
N MET A 76 -0.04 -16.34 -6.88
CA MET A 76 -0.92 -15.22 -7.20
C MET A 76 -1.13 -14.32 -5.99
N GLY A 77 -1.45 -14.90 -4.82
CA GLY A 77 -1.64 -14.16 -3.58
C GLY A 77 -0.46 -13.26 -3.22
N VAL A 78 0.78 -13.78 -3.31
CA VAL A 78 1.99 -12.99 -3.05
C VAL A 78 2.22 -11.92 -4.11
N MET A 79 2.01 -12.22 -5.40
CA MET A 79 2.12 -11.22 -6.46
C MET A 79 1.12 -10.07 -6.28
N PHE A 80 -0.12 -10.37 -5.86
CA PHE A 80 -1.12 -9.36 -5.55
C PHE A 80 -0.81 -8.61 -4.24
N ALA A 81 -0.20 -9.25 -3.24
CA ALA A 81 0.17 -8.61 -1.98
C ALA A 81 1.40 -7.70 -2.09
N ALA A 82 2.34 -7.99 -2.99
CA ALA A 82 3.57 -7.22 -3.19
C ALA A 82 3.37 -5.70 -3.40
N PRO A 83 2.47 -5.22 -4.29
CA PRO A 83 2.21 -3.78 -4.43
C PRO A 83 1.63 -3.16 -3.16
N TYR A 84 0.88 -3.91 -2.36
CA TYR A 84 0.36 -3.44 -1.08
C TYR A 84 1.46 -3.30 -0.03
N LEU A 85 2.38 -4.27 0.07
CA LEU A 85 3.56 -4.17 0.94
C LEU A 85 4.41 -2.94 0.60
N ARG A 86 4.62 -2.67 -0.69
CA ARG A 86 5.32 -1.45 -1.14
C ARG A 86 4.59 -0.18 -0.70
N ARG A 87 3.27 -0.13 -0.86
CA ARG A 87 2.46 1.00 -0.40
C ARG A 87 2.48 1.17 1.11
N ALA A 88 2.44 0.08 1.89
CA ALA A 88 2.54 0.14 3.35
C ALA A 88 3.89 0.74 3.80
N LYS A 89 5.00 0.31 3.19
CA LYS A 89 6.33 0.91 3.45
C LYS A 89 6.36 2.40 3.07
N GLN A 90 5.75 2.78 1.95
CA GLN A 90 5.62 4.18 1.55
C GLN A 90 4.84 4.99 2.60
N ARG A 91 3.76 4.44 3.17
CA ARG A 91 2.99 5.11 4.23
C ARG A 91 3.81 5.42 5.47
N ALA A 92 4.72 4.55 5.89
CA ALA A 92 5.57 4.82 7.05
C ALA A 92 6.51 6.01 6.80
N MET A 93 7.07 6.09 5.58
CA MET A 93 7.87 7.24 5.16
C MET A 93 7.02 8.50 5.03
N ASP A 94 5.81 8.36 4.50
CA ASP A 94 4.80 9.43 4.43
C ASP A 94 4.38 9.91 5.82
N ALA A 95 4.27 9.07 6.84
CA ALA A 95 3.95 9.54 8.19
C ALA A 95 5.06 10.45 8.72
N LEU A 96 6.31 10.03 8.57
CA LEU A 96 7.49 10.79 8.97
C LEU A 96 7.62 12.10 8.17
N ASP A 97 7.39 12.07 6.86
CA ASP A 97 7.42 13.27 6.02
C ASP A 97 6.31 14.26 6.42
N MET A 98 5.15 13.80 6.91
CA MET A 98 4.05 14.67 7.34
C MET A 98 4.41 15.36 8.65
N GLU A 99 4.92 14.60 9.61
CA GLU A 99 5.38 15.14 10.88
C GLU A 99 6.53 16.15 10.67
N GLN A 100 7.45 15.85 9.76
CA GLN A 100 8.50 16.79 9.37
C GLN A 100 7.92 18.03 8.70
N LEU A 101 6.91 17.89 7.84
CA LEU A 101 6.26 19.02 7.18
C LEU A 101 5.59 19.94 8.20
N GLU A 102 4.84 19.38 9.16
CA GLU A 102 4.21 20.14 10.24
C GLU A 102 5.22 20.91 11.09
N ARG A 103 6.32 20.25 11.49
CA ARG A 103 7.42 20.91 12.20
C ARG A 103 8.07 22.04 11.40
N VAL A 104 8.20 21.88 10.08
CA VAL A 104 8.75 22.92 9.19
C VAL A 104 7.78 24.08 9.08
N TYR A 105 6.47 23.81 8.96
CA TYR A 105 5.43 24.84 8.96
C TYR A 105 5.43 25.65 10.24
N ASP A 106 5.50 24.99 11.41
CA ASP A 106 5.56 25.69 12.69
C ASP A 106 6.79 26.60 12.77
N LYS A 107 7.95 26.16 12.29
CA LYS A 107 9.14 27.02 12.20
C LYS A 107 8.96 28.20 11.26
N LEU A 108 8.32 27.99 10.11
CA LEU A 108 8.04 29.05 9.14
C LEU A 108 7.03 30.07 9.65
N ARG A 109 6.13 29.70 10.58
CA ARG A 109 5.25 30.67 11.26
C ARG A 109 6.06 31.68 12.08
N PHE A 110 7.11 31.23 12.77
CA PHE A 110 7.97 32.09 13.58
C PHE A 110 9.06 32.79 12.78
N GLN A 111 9.56 32.15 11.71
CA GLN A 111 10.66 32.65 10.88
C GLN A 111 10.28 32.56 9.39
N PRO A 112 9.38 33.42 8.91
CA PRO A 112 8.86 33.31 7.55
C PRO A 112 9.93 33.52 6.48
N GLU A 113 11.00 34.25 6.77
CA GLU A 113 12.09 34.53 5.82
C GLU A 113 13.20 33.47 5.82
N ASN A 114 13.06 32.39 6.58
CA ASN A 114 14.08 31.34 6.61
C ASN A 114 14.06 30.53 5.31
N HIS A 115 14.92 30.91 4.37
CA HIS A 115 15.03 30.30 3.04
C HIS A 115 15.29 28.79 3.10
N ALA A 116 16.14 28.34 4.03
CA ALA A 116 16.44 26.92 4.20
C ALA A 116 15.19 26.12 4.63
N MET A 117 14.37 26.67 5.52
CA MET A 117 13.11 26.02 5.92
C MET A 117 12.07 26.05 4.80
N ARG A 118 12.00 27.12 4.00
CA ARG A 118 11.13 27.18 2.82
C ARG A 118 11.52 26.15 1.77
N PHE A 119 12.82 26.02 1.49
CA PHE A 119 13.32 25.02 0.54
C PHE A 119 13.07 23.60 1.04
N LYS A 120 13.29 23.34 2.33
CA LYS A 120 12.95 22.04 2.94
C LYS A 120 11.45 21.74 2.88
N CYS A 121 10.60 22.75 3.09
CA CYS A 121 9.16 22.62 2.91
C CYS A 121 8.82 22.22 1.47
N ALA A 122 9.45 22.87 0.49
CA ALA A 122 9.28 22.55 -0.92
C ALA A 122 9.70 21.10 -1.25
N GLU A 123 10.82 20.62 -0.73
CA GLU A 123 11.24 19.22 -0.91
C GLU A 123 10.20 18.22 -0.38
N LEU A 124 9.67 18.47 0.81
CA LEU A 124 8.63 17.63 1.41
C LEU A 124 7.34 17.67 0.58
N LEU A 125 6.92 18.84 0.11
CA LEU A 125 5.75 18.98 -0.78
C LEU A 125 5.97 18.26 -2.13
N MET A 126 7.19 18.30 -2.67
CA MET A 126 7.56 17.61 -3.91
C MET A 126 7.40 16.09 -3.76
N ARG A 127 7.84 15.53 -2.62
CA ARG A 127 7.68 14.10 -2.30
C ARG A 127 6.21 13.69 -2.17
N ARG A 128 5.33 14.63 -1.80
CA ARG A 128 3.87 14.42 -1.72
C ARG A 128 3.11 14.62 -3.01
N GLY A 129 3.80 14.90 -4.11
CA GLY A 129 3.15 15.13 -5.40
C GLY A 129 2.53 16.51 -5.55
N LEU A 130 2.73 17.43 -4.60
CA LEU A 130 2.31 18.83 -4.69
C LEU A 130 3.36 19.63 -5.47
N HIS A 131 3.57 19.24 -6.73
CA HIS A 131 4.69 19.70 -7.55
C HIS A 131 4.67 21.20 -7.85
N ALA A 132 3.49 21.74 -8.16
CA ALA A 132 3.33 23.17 -8.47
C ALA A 132 3.76 24.05 -7.30
N GLU A 133 3.21 23.74 -6.13
CA GLU A 133 3.46 24.42 -4.87
C GLU A 133 4.91 24.26 -4.43
N ALA A 134 5.47 23.05 -4.56
CA ALA A 134 6.86 22.77 -4.23
C ALA A 134 7.82 23.61 -5.08
N ILE A 135 7.66 23.61 -6.40
CA ILE A 135 8.55 24.33 -7.32
C ILE A 135 8.46 25.83 -7.08
N ALA A 136 7.25 26.38 -6.95
CA ALA A 136 7.06 27.80 -6.73
C ALA A 136 7.59 28.25 -5.35
N LEU A 137 7.41 27.44 -4.31
CA LEU A 137 7.95 27.71 -2.98
C LEU A 137 9.49 27.67 -2.98
N ALA A 138 10.09 26.72 -3.69
CA ALA A 138 11.54 26.62 -3.84
C ALA A 138 12.12 27.79 -4.66
N ASP A 139 11.46 28.19 -5.75
CA ASP A 139 11.85 29.36 -6.54
C ASP A 139 11.82 30.64 -5.69
N LYS A 140 10.72 30.88 -4.96
CA LYS A 140 10.60 32.02 -4.04
C LYS A 140 11.67 31.98 -2.94
N ALA A 141 12.04 30.78 -2.46
CA ALA A 141 13.09 30.62 -1.47
C ALA A 141 14.48 31.01 -2.02
N LEU A 142 14.75 30.73 -3.29
CA LEU A 142 16.06 30.97 -3.92
C LEU A 142 16.18 32.32 -4.66
N GLN A 143 15.08 33.04 -4.90
CA GLN A 143 15.04 34.22 -5.77
C GLN A 143 16.06 35.32 -5.40
N ASN A 144 16.29 35.52 -4.10
CA ASN A 144 17.19 36.57 -3.59
C ASN A 144 18.54 36.04 -3.10
N LEU A 145 18.85 34.76 -3.36
CA LEU A 145 20.08 34.13 -2.91
C LEU A 145 21.14 34.09 -4.04
N PRO A 146 22.43 34.23 -3.70
CA PRO A 146 23.49 34.17 -4.70
C PRO A 146 23.59 32.77 -5.32
N LYS A 147 23.45 32.69 -6.64
CA LYS A 147 23.50 31.42 -7.41
C LYS A 147 24.78 30.60 -7.19
N SER A 148 25.90 31.26 -6.88
CA SER A 148 27.19 30.59 -6.64
C SER A 148 27.21 29.79 -5.33
N ALA A 149 26.51 30.27 -4.29
CA ALA A 149 26.46 29.59 -2.99
C ALA A 149 25.42 28.47 -2.95
N TYR A 150 24.34 28.58 -3.76
CA TYR A 150 23.20 27.64 -3.79
C TYR A 150 23.05 26.98 -5.17
N ALA A 151 24.18 26.69 -5.82
CA ALA A 151 24.19 26.19 -7.19
C ALA A 151 23.45 24.84 -7.32
N ASP A 152 23.53 23.99 -6.30
CA ASP A 152 22.92 22.66 -6.33
C ASP A 152 21.40 22.73 -6.12
N GLU A 153 20.91 23.60 -5.24
CA GLU A 153 19.48 23.85 -5.05
C GLU A 153 18.85 24.39 -6.33
N HIS A 154 19.51 25.32 -7.01
CA HIS A 154 19.06 25.80 -8.31
C HIS A 154 19.00 24.68 -9.36
N LYS A 155 20.00 23.79 -9.41
CA LYS A 155 19.96 22.61 -10.31
C LYS A 155 18.79 21.68 -9.98
N VAL A 156 18.53 21.44 -8.70
CA VAL A 156 17.42 20.60 -8.23
C VAL A 156 16.07 21.18 -8.68
N VAL A 157 15.85 22.48 -8.47
CA VAL A 157 14.61 23.15 -8.89
C VAL A 157 14.44 23.12 -10.41
N GLN A 158 15.52 23.35 -11.18
CA GLN A 158 15.47 23.22 -12.63
C GLN A 158 15.12 21.80 -13.08
N LYS A 159 15.67 20.78 -12.43
CA LYS A 159 15.31 19.39 -12.68
C LYS A 159 13.84 19.13 -12.40
N TRP A 160 13.30 19.66 -11.31
CA TRP A 160 11.86 19.54 -10.99
C TRP A 160 10.99 20.20 -12.06
N LYS A 161 11.32 21.42 -12.50
CA LYS A 161 10.63 22.11 -13.59
C LYS A 161 10.62 21.29 -14.88
N MET A 162 11.78 20.75 -15.28
CA MET A 162 11.88 19.90 -16.46
C MET A 162 11.05 18.63 -16.33
N THR A 163 11.01 18.01 -15.15
CA THR A 163 10.24 16.77 -14.92
C THR A 163 8.74 17.02 -14.94
N CYS A 164 8.27 18.16 -14.44
CA CYS A 164 6.84 18.48 -14.35
C CYS A 164 6.27 19.19 -15.60
N GLY A 165 7.12 19.68 -16.51
CA GLY A 165 6.68 20.38 -17.72
C GLY A 165 5.95 21.68 -17.41
N VAL A 166 4.79 21.93 -18.03
CA VAL A 166 3.97 23.15 -17.77
C VAL A 166 3.05 22.99 -16.54
N ASN A 167 2.90 21.77 -16.02
CA ASN A 167 1.92 21.48 -14.96
C ASN A 167 2.26 22.11 -13.60
N TRP A 168 3.50 22.56 -13.37
CA TRP A 168 3.89 23.18 -12.09
C TRP A 168 3.35 24.60 -11.92
N GLN A 169 2.76 25.21 -12.95
CA GLN A 169 2.15 26.55 -12.85
C GLN A 169 0.66 26.49 -12.49
N LYS A 170 0.08 25.30 -12.30
CA LYS A 170 -1.34 25.15 -11.99
C LYS A 170 -1.63 25.60 -10.57
N ALA A 171 -2.53 26.56 -10.43
CA ALA A 171 -3.08 27.00 -9.15
C ALA A 171 -3.81 25.86 -8.44
N VAL A 172 -3.73 25.85 -7.10
CA VAL A 172 -4.37 24.84 -6.27
C VAL A 172 -5.54 25.46 -5.49
N ARG A 173 -6.68 24.77 -5.50
CA ARG A 173 -7.88 25.18 -4.76
C ARG A 173 -7.74 24.92 -3.28
N CYS A 174 -8.03 25.92 -2.47
CA CYS A 174 -8.14 25.78 -1.03
C CYS A 174 -9.25 24.77 -0.69
N PRO A 175 -8.98 23.75 0.15
CA PRO A 175 -9.98 22.77 0.54
C PRO A 175 -11.07 23.35 1.47
N TYR A 176 -10.86 24.53 2.06
CA TYR A 176 -11.79 25.17 2.99
C TYR A 176 -12.73 26.16 2.31
N CYS A 177 -12.20 27.11 1.54
CA CYS A 177 -13.00 28.15 0.87
C CYS A 177 -13.18 27.95 -0.63
N GLY A 178 -12.50 26.96 -1.24
CA GLY A 178 -12.60 26.65 -2.68
C GLY A 178 -11.83 27.61 -3.60
N VAL A 179 -11.30 28.71 -3.08
CA VAL A 179 -10.57 29.73 -3.84
C VAL A 179 -9.23 29.17 -4.36
N GLU A 180 -8.89 29.53 -5.60
CA GLU A 180 -7.59 29.19 -6.22
C GLU A 180 -6.49 30.08 -5.65
N ASN A 181 -5.41 29.45 -5.19
CA ASN A 181 -4.23 30.12 -4.66
C ASN A 181 -3.11 30.07 -5.69
N GLU A 182 -2.33 31.14 -5.74
CA GLU A 182 -1.12 31.16 -6.53
C GLU A 182 -0.10 30.18 -5.95
N PRO A 183 0.62 29.43 -6.81
CA PRO A 183 1.65 28.52 -6.35
C PRO A 183 2.71 29.19 -5.46
N GLY A 184 3.09 28.49 -4.40
CA GLY A 184 4.16 28.88 -3.48
C GLY A 184 3.71 29.74 -2.30
N GLU A 185 2.40 29.96 -2.13
CA GLU A 185 1.85 30.57 -0.93
C GLU A 185 1.61 29.52 0.17
N LEU A 186 2.11 29.77 1.38
CA LEU A 186 1.97 28.85 2.53
C LEU A 186 0.56 28.87 3.14
N VAL A 187 -0.14 30.00 2.99
CA VAL A 187 -1.49 30.22 3.53
C VAL A 187 -2.41 30.68 2.42
N CYS A 188 -3.69 30.35 2.52
CA CYS A 188 -4.67 30.81 1.55
C CYS A 188 -4.83 32.33 1.64
N TRP A 189 -4.82 33.02 0.51
CA TRP A 189 -4.93 34.49 0.49
C TRP A 189 -6.31 34.99 0.96
N SER A 190 -7.36 34.19 0.77
CA SER A 190 -8.74 34.54 1.15
C SER A 190 -9.07 34.16 2.59
N CYS A 191 -8.98 32.87 2.95
CA CYS A 191 -9.39 32.40 4.29
C CYS A 191 -8.25 32.32 5.31
N ARG A 192 -7.01 32.64 4.93
CA ARG A 192 -5.79 32.58 5.75
C ARG A 192 -5.47 31.20 6.35
N HIS A 193 -6.14 30.14 5.91
CA HIS A 193 -5.89 28.79 6.40
C HIS A 193 -4.69 28.13 5.71
N GLU A 194 -4.00 27.23 6.42
CA GLU A 194 -2.87 26.43 5.92
C GLU A 194 -3.35 25.28 5.04
N TYR A 195 -3.77 25.66 3.84
CA TYR A 195 -4.37 24.75 2.88
C TYR A 195 -3.39 23.68 2.40
N LEU A 196 -2.09 23.99 2.31
CA LEU A 196 -1.06 23.07 1.83
C LEU A 196 -0.83 21.88 2.76
N ILE A 197 -0.81 22.06 4.08
CA ILE A 197 -0.73 20.92 5.02
C ILE A 197 -1.96 20.03 4.85
N THR A 198 -3.13 20.64 4.71
CA THR A 198 -4.39 19.92 4.54
C THR A 198 -4.41 19.12 3.24
N LEU A 199 -3.89 19.69 2.15
CA LEU A 199 -3.74 19.02 0.87
C LEU A 199 -2.69 17.91 0.92
N ALA A 200 -1.57 18.12 1.60
CA ALA A 200 -0.55 17.10 1.81
C ALA A 200 -1.12 15.90 2.60
N ARG A 201 -2.04 16.14 3.52
CA ARG A 201 -2.80 15.08 4.23
C ARG A 201 -3.79 14.34 3.34
N ARG A 202 -4.38 14.96 2.31
CA ARG A 202 -5.41 14.32 1.45
C ARG A 202 -4.90 13.14 0.61
N GLY A 203 -3.59 13.04 0.38
CA GLY A 203 -2.98 11.86 -0.24
C GLY A 203 -2.94 10.63 0.68
N TRP A 204 -3.32 10.77 1.95
CA TRP A 204 -3.26 9.73 2.95
C TRP A 204 -4.51 8.85 2.89
N VAL A 205 -4.39 7.65 2.32
CA VAL A 205 -5.43 6.62 2.41
C VAL A 205 -5.44 6.06 3.84
N PRO A 206 -6.56 6.11 4.58
CA PRO A 206 -6.61 5.64 5.97
C PRO A 206 -6.25 4.16 6.06
N MET A 207 -5.54 3.81 7.15
CA MET A 207 -4.98 2.48 7.41
C MET A 207 -6.05 1.37 7.36
N GLU A 208 -7.28 1.72 7.70
CA GLU A 208 -8.43 0.82 7.67
C GLU A 208 -8.73 0.28 6.28
N VAL A 209 -8.58 1.08 5.22
CA VAL A 209 -8.87 0.66 3.84
C VAL A 209 -7.86 -0.40 3.41
N GLY A 210 -6.58 -0.21 3.77
CA GLY A 210 -5.53 -1.22 3.52
C GLY A 210 -5.82 -2.54 4.24
N ARG A 211 -6.15 -2.47 5.54
CA ARG A 211 -6.50 -3.63 6.37
C ARG A 211 -7.67 -4.42 5.79
N ARG A 212 -8.74 -3.74 5.36
CA ARG A 212 -9.95 -4.36 4.79
C ARG A 212 -9.68 -5.03 3.45
N VAL A 213 -8.86 -4.42 2.60
CA VAL A 213 -8.48 -5.02 1.31
C VAL A 213 -7.64 -6.28 1.52
N VAL A 214 -6.65 -6.24 2.42
CA VAL A 214 -5.80 -7.42 2.72
C VAL A 214 -6.63 -8.55 3.33
N THR A 215 -7.49 -8.26 4.31
CA THR A 215 -8.38 -9.27 4.89
C THR A 215 -9.35 -9.86 3.85
N SER A 216 -9.90 -9.03 2.95
CA SER A 216 -10.72 -9.53 1.84
C SER A 216 -9.94 -10.46 0.91
N LEU A 217 -8.66 -10.16 0.64
CA LEU A 217 -7.81 -10.98 -0.22
C LEU A 217 -7.49 -12.33 0.44
N ILE A 218 -7.12 -12.34 1.72
CA ILE A 218 -6.86 -13.57 2.48
C ILE A 218 -8.12 -14.44 2.52
N LEU A 219 -9.29 -13.84 2.75
CA LEU A 219 -10.57 -14.54 2.75
C LEU A 219 -10.88 -15.15 1.38
N VAL A 220 -10.71 -14.41 0.29
CA VAL A 220 -10.95 -14.92 -1.08
C VAL A 220 -9.99 -16.05 -1.43
N LEU A 221 -8.70 -15.94 -1.08
CA LEU A 221 -7.71 -17.00 -1.32
C LEU A 221 -8.03 -18.26 -0.50
N GLY A 222 -8.36 -18.09 0.79
CA GLY A 222 -8.78 -19.18 1.66
C GLY A 222 -10.06 -19.87 1.18
N MET A 223 -11.04 -19.10 0.68
CA MET A 223 -12.25 -19.63 0.05
C MET A 223 -11.94 -20.40 -1.24
N GLY A 224 -11.03 -19.89 -2.07
CA GLY A 224 -10.56 -20.59 -3.26
C GLY A 224 -10.00 -21.97 -2.91
N ILE A 225 -9.08 -22.04 -1.95
CA ILE A 225 -8.46 -23.32 -1.55
C ILE A 225 -9.50 -24.28 -0.95
N THR A 226 -10.39 -23.77 -0.09
CA THR A 226 -11.41 -24.60 0.58
C THR A 226 -12.47 -25.14 -0.39
N VAL A 227 -12.95 -24.33 -1.34
CA VAL A 227 -13.90 -24.77 -2.38
C VAL A 227 -13.36 -25.95 -3.18
N TRP A 228 -12.06 -25.94 -3.50
CA TRP A 228 -11.41 -27.05 -4.22
C TRP A 228 -11.18 -28.30 -3.36
N ALA A 229 -11.10 -28.16 -2.03
CA ALA A 229 -10.90 -29.28 -1.11
C ALA A 229 -12.20 -30.03 -0.75
N ILE A 230 -13.36 -29.35 -0.77
CA ILE A 230 -14.67 -29.90 -0.37
C ILE A 230 -15.08 -31.19 -1.10
N PRO A 231 -14.85 -31.37 -2.43
CA PRO A 231 -15.23 -32.60 -3.13
C PRO A 231 -14.64 -33.87 -2.52
N TYR A 232 -13.46 -33.76 -1.91
CA TYR A 232 -12.68 -34.85 -1.33
C TYR A 232 -13.01 -35.12 0.14
N ALA A 233 -13.84 -34.28 0.77
CA ALA A 233 -14.27 -34.52 2.15
C ALA A 233 -15.26 -35.71 2.20
N PRO A 234 -15.21 -36.54 3.26
CA PRO A 234 -16.15 -37.64 3.48
C PRO A 234 -17.52 -37.13 3.98
N LEU A 235 -18.12 -36.20 3.23
CA LEU A 235 -19.40 -35.58 3.53
C LEU A 235 -20.45 -36.02 2.49
N PRO A 236 -21.75 -36.03 2.86
CA PRO A 236 -22.83 -36.21 1.89
C PRO A 236 -22.79 -35.13 0.80
N ASP A 237 -23.12 -35.49 -0.45
CA ASP A 237 -23.01 -34.58 -1.60
C ASP A 237 -23.89 -33.33 -1.46
N ALA A 238 -25.06 -33.47 -0.82
CA ALA A 238 -25.92 -32.34 -0.51
C ALA A 238 -25.23 -31.30 0.40
N MET A 239 -24.43 -31.75 1.39
CA MET A 239 -23.68 -30.86 2.28
C MET A 239 -22.53 -30.18 1.55
N LYS A 240 -21.84 -30.88 0.64
CA LYS A 240 -20.76 -30.31 -0.17
C LYS A 240 -21.23 -29.13 -1.01
N VAL A 241 -22.34 -29.31 -1.74
CA VAL A 241 -22.92 -28.25 -2.59
C VAL A 241 -23.34 -27.05 -1.75
N GLY A 242 -24.01 -27.28 -0.61
CA GLY A 242 -24.40 -26.20 0.30
C GLY A 242 -23.20 -25.40 0.83
N LEU A 243 -22.10 -26.07 1.17
CA LEU A 243 -20.90 -25.44 1.71
C LEU A 243 -20.14 -24.63 0.65
N ILE A 244 -20.08 -25.10 -0.60
CA ILE A 244 -19.51 -24.35 -1.72
C ILE A 244 -20.33 -23.09 -1.99
N LEU A 245 -21.66 -23.19 -2.07
CA LEU A 245 -22.53 -22.03 -2.32
C LEU A 245 -22.42 -20.97 -1.22
N LEU A 246 -22.33 -21.41 0.05
CA LEU A 246 -22.16 -20.52 1.19
C LEU A 246 -20.81 -19.79 1.13
N LEU A 247 -19.71 -20.50 0.85
CA LEU A 247 -18.38 -19.89 0.73
C LEU A 247 -18.32 -18.91 -0.44
N VAL A 248 -18.81 -19.29 -1.63
CA VAL A 248 -18.84 -18.39 -2.80
C VAL A 248 -19.70 -17.15 -2.51
N GLY A 249 -20.88 -17.32 -1.91
CA GLY A 249 -21.75 -16.22 -1.52
C GLY A 249 -21.09 -15.27 -0.53
N PHE A 250 -20.40 -15.81 0.47
CA PHE A 250 -19.65 -15.01 1.46
C PHE A 250 -18.47 -14.26 0.83
N GLY A 251 -17.75 -14.90 -0.10
CA GLY A 251 -16.65 -14.28 -0.85
C GLY A 251 -17.12 -13.11 -1.71
N VAL A 252 -18.20 -13.29 -2.47
CA VAL A 252 -18.81 -12.22 -3.28
C VAL A 252 -19.31 -11.07 -2.40
N TRP A 253 -19.98 -11.38 -1.29
CA TRP A 253 -20.46 -10.37 -0.35
C TRP A 253 -19.32 -9.54 0.25
N SER A 254 -18.25 -10.19 0.70
CA SER A 254 -17.04 -9.54 1.24
C SER A 254 -16.37 -8.62 0.22
N LEU A 255 -16.26 -9.09 -1.03
CA LEU A 255 -15.64 -8.33 -2.11
C LEU A 255 -16.48 -7.12 -2.53
N VAL A 256 -17.80 -7.27 -2.65
CA VAL A 256 -18.72 -6.17 -2.93
C VAL A 256 -18.71 -5.12 -1.82
N LYS A 257 -18.69 -5.55 -0.56
CA LYS A 257 -18.59 -4.63 0.59
C LYS A 257 -17.29 -3.81 0.53
N THR A 258 -16.17 -4.47 0.28
CA THR A 258 -14.85 -3.81 0.16
C THR A 258 -14.82 -2.82 -1.01
N LEU A 259 -15.40 -3.18 -2.16
CA LEU A 259 -15.46 -2.30 -3.34
C LEU A 259 -16.36 -1.07 -3.13
N LYS A 260 -17.46 -1.20 -2.38
CA LYS A 260 -18.34 -0.05 -2.05
C LYS A 260 -17.62 0.96 -1.16
N GLU A 261 -16.87 0.48 -0.19
CA GLU A 261 -16.11 1.33 0.73
C GLU A 261 -14.92 2.02 0.06
N LEU A 262 -14.33 1.44 -0.98
CA LEU A 262 -13.26 2.08 -1.77
C LEU A 262 -13.76 3.24 -2.65
N LYS A 263 -15.06 3.32 -2.93
CA LYS A 263 -15.67 4.38 -3.75
C LYS A 263 -16.23 5.55 -2.92
N GLY A 264 -16.32 5.39 -1.60
CA GLY A 264 -16.75 6.44 -0.66
C GLY A 264 -15.55 7.15 -0.07
#